data_AF-A0A1T4XWD0-F1
#
_entry.id   AF-A0A1T4XWD0-F1
#
_cell.length_a   1.000
_cell.length_b   1.000
_cell.length_c   1.000
_cell.angle_alpha   90.00
_cell.angle_beta   90.00
_cell.angle_gamma   90.00
#
_symmetry.space_group_name_H-M   'P 1'
#
loop_
_entity.id
_entity.type
_entity.pdbx_description
1 polymer ?
#
loop_
_entity_poly.entity_id
_entity_poly.type
_entity_poly.pdbx_seq_one_letter_code
_entity_poly.pdbx_strand_id
1 'polypeptide(L)'
;MFVSAKNGLPFGFMFVMLGALISRYNINIKKEKIFLLFSFLMLFFEANILRFLNVSKDNNMYISLIFVDFFLMLILIKVDLKENTIYKSLRDISLLVYCSHPLFIYIVSKIYKIVFNGQSYMNNLFLFINVTVISIIFSMVILRIKQMRIYYNSKTEKNTYNFK
;
A
#
# COMPACT_ATOMS: atom_id res chain seq x y z
N MET A 1 -15.91 7.43 5.07
CA MET A 1 -14.53 7.93 4.82
C MET A 1 -14.39 8.32 3.33
N PHE A 2 -15.31 9.15 2.81
CA PHE A 2 -15.28 9.69 1.43
C PHE A 2 -15.82 11.12 1.47
N VAL A 3 -15.19 11.99 2.28
CA VAL A 3 -15.69 13.35 2.53
C VAL A 3 -15.10 14.36 1.53
N SER A 4 -14.12 13.98 0.71
CA SER A 4 -13.54 14.88 -0.29
C SER A 4 -13.06 14.11 -1.52
N ALA A 5 -13.18 14.74 -2.69
CA ALA A 5 -12.57 14.29 -3.95
C ALA A 5 -11.04 14.05 -3.82
N LYS A 6 -10.42 14.65 -2.80
CA LYS A 6 -9.03 14.43 -2.35
C LYS A 6 -8.72 12.98 -1.93
N ASN A 7 -9.71 12.21 -1.46
CA ASN A 7 -9.56 10.83 -0.97
C ASN A 7 -10.38 9.83 -1.81
N GLY A 8 -10.84 10.24 -2.99
CA GLY A 8 -11.81 9.49 -3.76
C GLY A 8 -11.20 8.49 -4.74
N LEU A 9 -12.06 7.52 -5.11
CA LEU A 9 -11.97 6.65 -6.30
C LEU A 9 -11.44 7.34 -7.58
N PRO A 10 -11.77 8.62 -7.90
CA PRO A 10 -11.27 9.28 -9.11
C PRO A 10 -9.76 9.49 -9.15
N PHE A 11 -9.13 9.75 -7.99
CA PHE A 11 -7.68 9.94 -7.93
C PHE A 11 -6.95 8.61 -8.12
N GLY A 12 -7.40 7.57 -7.42
CA GLY A 12 -6.89 6.20 -7.64
C GLY A 12 -7.12 5.72 -9.09
N PHE A 13 -8.27 6.07 -9.68
CA PHE A 13 -8.61 5.73 -11.05
C PHE A 13 -7.62 6.31 -12.07
N MET A 14 -7.09 7.52 -11.85
CA MET A 14 -6.06 8.11 -12.71
C MET A 14 -4.80 7.23 -12.78
N PHE A 15 -4.32 6.71 -11.64
CA PHE A 15 -3.15 5.84 -11.62
C PHE A 15 -3.42 4.47 -12.24
N VAL A 16 -4.61 3.92 -12.00
CA VAL A 16 -5.04 2.65 -12.64
C VAL A 16 -5.11 2.82 -14.16
N MET A 17 -5.68 3.93 -14.66
CA MET A 17 -5.71 4.25 -16.08
C MET A 17 -4.30 4.41 -16.66
N LEU A 18 -3.41 5.14 -15.98
CA LEU A 18 -2.02 5.29 -16.42
C LEU A 18 -1.31 3.95 -16.54
N GLY A 19 -1.45 3.07 -15.53
CA GLY A 19 -0.90 1.70 -15.59
C GLY A 19 -1.48 0.89 -16.75
N ALA A 20 -2.79 0.96 -16.97
CA ALA A 20 -3.46 0.29 -18.08
C ALA A 20 -3.01 0.81 -19.46
N LEU A 21 -2.80 2.12 -19.60
CA LEU A 21 -2.29 2.73 -20.83
C LEU A 21 -0.85 2.28 -21.11
N ILE A 22 0.03 2.30 -20.10
CA ILE A 22 1.42 1.85 -20.24
C ILE A 22 1.46 0.40 -20.70
N SER A 23 0.65 -0.47 -20.09
CA SER A 23 0.58 -1.89 -20.44
C SER A 23 -0.04 -2.12 -21.83
N ARG A 24 -1.08 -1.37 -22.21
CA ARG A 24 -1.75 -1.54 -23.50
C ARG A 24 -0.91 -1.06 -24.68
N TYR A 25 -0.19 0.05 -24.52
CA TYR A 25 0.62 0.65 -25.58
C TYR A 25 2.10 0.25 -25.54
N ASN A 26 2.50 -0.63 -24.61
CA ASN A 26 3.89 -1.06 -24.41
C ASN A 26 4.88 0.11 -24.42
N ILE A 27 4.53 1.19 -23.70
CA ILE A 27 5.32 2.42 -23.68
C ILE A 27 6.71 2.08 -23.14
N ASN A 28 7.74 2.31 -23.95
CA ASN A 28 9.12 2.02 -23.58
C ASN A 28 9.99 3.26 -23.74
N ILE A 29 10.38 3.85 -22.61
CA ILE A 29 11.34 4.95 -22.53
C ILE A 29 12.70 4.35 -22.17
N LYS A 30 13.78 4.78 -22.86
CA LYS A 30 15.16 4.26 -22.67
C LYS A 30 15.91 4.85 -21.46
N LYS A 31 15.45 6.00 -20.94
CA LYS A 31 16.07 6.76 -19.84
C LYS A 31 15.10 6.99 -18.68
N GLU A 32 14.15 6.10 -18.50
CA GLU A 32 13.09 6.14 -17.49
C GLU A 32 13.62 6.36 -16.07
N LYS A 33 14.80 5.79 -15.73
CA LYS A 33 15.42 5.98 -14.40
C LYS A 33 15.89 7.43 -14.17
N ILE A 34 16.40 8.08 -15.22
CA ILE A 34 16.85 9.47 -15.14
C ILE A 34 15.63 10.38 -15.02
N PHE A 35 14.57 10.12 -15.79
CA PHE A 35 13.32 10.86 -15.69
C PHE A 35 12.61 10.64 -14.35
N LEU A 36 12.72 9.45 -13.77
CA LEU A 36 12.24 9.18 -12.41
C LEU A 36 12.99 10.07 -11.40
N LEU A 37 14.32 10.11 -11.47
CA LEU A 37 15.13 10.95 -10.57
C LEU A 37 14.79 12.43 -10.72
N PHE A 38 14.64 12.90 -11.97
CA PHE A 38 14.22 14.27 -12.24
C PHE A 38 12.83 14.57 -11.69
N SER A 39 11.88 13.65 -11.82
CA SER A 39 10.52 13.79 -11.28
C SER A 39 10.52 13.82 -9.75
N PHE A 40 11.40 13.06 -9.10
CA PHE A 40 11.61 13.13 -7.64
C PHE A 40 12.17 14.48 -7.20
N LEU A 41 13.14 15.03 -7.94
CA LEU A 41 13.66 16.37 -7.67
C LEU A 41 12.56 17.42 -7.83
N MET A 42 11.76 17.32 -8.89
CA MET A 42 10.62 18.21 -9.12
C MET A 42 9.60 18.14 -7.98
N LEU A 43 9.27 16.93 -7.52
CA LEU A 43 8.40 16.71 -6.36
C LEU A 43 8.99 17.34 -5.08
N PHE A 44 10.29 17.20 -4.86
CA PHE A 44 10.97 17.80 -3.72
C PHE A 44 10.91 19.33 -3.76
N PHE A 45 11.18 19.94 -4.92
CA PHE A 45 11.08 21.39 -5.08
C PHE A 45 9.64 21.89 -4.91
N GLU A 46 8.67 21.22 -5.56
CA GLU A 46 7.24 21.54 -5.41
C GLU A 46 6.84 21.51 -3.93
N ALA A 47 7.18 20.44 -3.20
CA ALA A 47 6.88 20.32 -1.78
C ALA A 47 7.49 21.45 -0.93
N ASN A 48 8.74 21.85 -1.20
CA ASN A 48 9.39 22.94 -0.46
C ASN A 48 8.81 24.32 -0.81
N ILE A 49 8.51 24.58 -2.09
CA ILE A 49 7.89 25.83 -2.55
C ILE A 49 6.50 26.00 -1.94
N LEU A 50 5.66 24.96 -2.00
CA LEU A 50 4.32 25.00 -1.41
C LEU A 50 4.37 25.22 0.11
N ARG A 51 5.34 24.61 0.78
CA ARG A 51 5.57 24.81 2.21
C ARG A 51 6.03 26.24 2.51
N PHE A 52 6.94 26.80 1.72
CA PHE A 52 7.43 28.17 1.89
C PHE A 52 6.32 29.21 1.68
N LEU A 53 5.45 29.00 0.69
CA LEU A 53 4.35 29.89 0.39
C LEU A 53 3.18 29.79 1.39
N ASN A 54 3.25 28.91 2.41
CA ASN A 54 2.15 28.61 3.35
C ASN A 54 0.83 28.22 2.66
N VAL A 55 0.89 27.75 1.41
CA VAL A 55 -0.29 27.52 0.56
C VAL A 55 -1.07 26.27 0.95
N SER A 56 -0.63 25.42 1.89
CA SER A 56 -1.32 24.14 2.11
C SER A 56 -1.24 23.58 3.53
N LYS A 57 -2.41 23.56 4.21
CA LYS A 57 -2.69 22.74 5.41
C LYS A 57 -3.06 21.28 5.07
N ASP A 58 -3.30 20.97 3.79
CA ASP A 58 -3.77 19.66 3.29
C ASP A 58 -2.82 19.08 2.20
N ASN A 59 -1.56 18.83 2.55
CA ASN A 59 -0.44 18.42 1.67
C ASN A 59 -0.56 17.04 0.99
N ASN A 60 -1.68 16.71 0.37
CA ASN A 60 -1.94 15.35 -0.15
C ASN A 60 -1.89 15.23 -1.68
N MET A 61 -1.73 16.32 -2.43
CA MET A 61 -1.81 16.28 -3.90
C MET A 61 -0.71 17.15 -4.52
N TYR A 62 0.37 16.51 -4.99
CA TYR A 62 1.43 17.17 -5.75
C TYR A 62 1.27 16.83 -7.23
N ILE A 63 1.43 17.83 -8.10
CA ILE A 63 1.36 17.61 -9.56
C ILE A 63 2.52 16.73 -10.00
N SER A 64 3.70 16.93 -9.40
CA SER A 64 4.90 16.14 -9.66
C SER A 64 4.74 14.66 -9.32
N LEU A 65 3.79 14.30 -8.45
CA LEU A 65 3.54 12.92 -8.03
C LEU A 65 3.07 12.06 -9.20
N ILE A 66 2.23 12.61 -10.08
CA ILE A 66 1.73 11.92 -11.27
C ILE A 66 2.90 11.50 -12.18
N PHE A 67 3.89 12.37 -12.34
CA PHE A 67 5.08 12.06 -13.14
C PHE A 67 5.95 11.00 -12.47
N VAL A 68 6.13 11.08 -11.14
CA VAL A 68 6.86 10.06 -10.38
C VAL A 68 6.21 8.69 -10.55
N ASP A 69 4.90 8.58 -10.34
CA ASP A 69 4.17 7.32 -10.44
C ASP A 69 4.20 6.76 -11.87
N PHE A 70 4.12 7.62 -12.89
CA PHE A 70 4.24 7.20 -14.30
C PHE A 70 5.58 6.52 -14.59
N PHE A 71 6.71 7.17 -14.24
CA PHE A 71 8.04 6.59 -14.47
C PHE A 71 8.30 5.38 -13.57
N LEU A 72 7.75 5.38 -12.34
CA LEU A 72 7.82 4.23 -11.43
C LEU A 72 7.12 3.00 -12.03
N MET A 73 5.91 3.17 -12.57
CA MET A 73 5.18 2.09 -13.24
C MET A 73 5.93 1.57 -14.47
N LEU A 74 6.52 2.45 -15.29
CA LEU A 74 7.35 2.05 -16.43
C LEU A 74 8.52 1.15 -16.02
N ILE A 75 9.14 1.42 -14.87
CA ILE A 75 10.23 0.59 -14.35
C ILE A 75 9.67 -0.72 -13.80
N LEU A 76 8.60 -0.67 -13.00
CA LEU A 76 7.99 -1.84 -12.35
C LEU A 76 7.46 -2.87 -13.35
N ILE A 77 6.88 -2.45 -14.47
CA ILE A 77 6.38 -3.35 -15.52
C ILE A 77 7.52 -4.12 -16.21
N LYS A 78 8.74 -3.55 -16.26
CA LYS A 78 9.92 -4.22 -16.81
C LYS A 78 10.57 -5.20 -15.83
N VAL A 79 10.15 -5.20 -14.55
CA VAL A 79 10.70 -6.12 -13.56
C VAL A 79 10.05 -7.48 -13.75
N ASP A 80 10.79 -8.38 -14.38
CA ASP A 80 10.41 -9.80 -14.48
C ASP A 80 10.73 -10.52 -13.16
N LEU A 81 9.70 -10.72 -12.34
CA LEU A 81 9.78 -11.47 -11.10
C LEU A 81 9.54 -12.94 -11.40
N LYS A 82 10.57 -13.79 -11.27
CA LYS A 82 10.39 -15.24 -11.30
C LYS A 82 9.34 -15.66 -10.29
N GLU A 83 8.43 -16.54 -10.68
CA GLU A 83 7.37 -17.06 -9.81
C GLU A 83 7.97 -17.77 -8.59
N ASN A 84 8.07 -17.06 -7.47
CA ASN A 84 8.50 -17.60 -6.20
C ASN A 84 7.36 -17.49 -5.18
N THR A 85 7.14 -18.57 -4.43
CA THR A 85 6.12 -18.67 -3.38
C THR A 85 6.26 -17.59 -2.31
N ILE A 86 7.49 -17.09 -2.11
CA ILE A 86 7.80 -15.96 -1.23
C ILE A 86 7.12 -14.68 -1.72
N TYR A 87 7.23 -14.31 -3.00
CA TYR A 87 6.62 -13.08 -3.54
C TYR A 87 5.09 -13.09 -3.44
N LYS A 88 4.47 -14.25 -3.68
CA LYS A 88 3.02 -14.43 -3.51
C LYS A 88 2.60 -14.21 -2.06
N SER A 89 3.38 -14.73 -1.12
CA SER A 89 3.12 -14.55 0.32
C SER A 89 3.30 -13.09 0.73
N LEU A 90 4.36 -12.41 0.27
CA LEU A 90 4.58 -10.98 0.57
C LEU A 90 3.46 -10.09 0.03
N ARG A 91 2.96 -10.36 -1.18
CA ARG A 91 1.82 -9.64 -1.78
C ARG A 91 0.55 -9.80 -0.94
N ASP A 92 0.26 -11.01 -0.48
CA ASP A 92 -0.89 -11.24 0.39
C ASP A 92 -0.70 -10.53 1.75
N ILE A 93 0.53 -10.55 2.31
CA ILE A 93 0.84 -9.87 3.58
C ILE A 93 0.60 -8.36 3.44
N SER A 94 1.14 -7.75 2.38
CA SER A 94 1.07 -6.31 2.17
C SER A 94 -0.36 -5.83 1.98
N LEU A 95 -1.18 -6.60 1.26
CA LEU A 95 -2.61 -6.30 1.08
C LEU A 95 -3.37 -6.38 2.41
N LEU A 96 -3.14 -7.43 3.20
CA LEU A 96 -3.77 -7.58 4.51
C LEU A 96 -3.35 -6.48 5.49
N VAL A 97 -2.08 -6.09 5.49
CA VAL A 97 -1.59 -4.96 6.29
C VAL A 97 -2.26 -3.67 5.82
N TYR A 98 -2.29 -3.40 4.51
CA TYR A 98 -2.92 -2.20 3.94
C TYR A 98 -4.40 -2.05 4.36
N CYS A 99 -5.18 -3.14 4.31
CA CYS A 99 -6.58 -3.10 4.69
C CYS A 99 -6.80 -3.03 6.21
N SER A 100 -5.98 -3.73 7.00
CA SER A 100 -6.19 -3.86 8.45
C SER A 100 -5.56 -2.73 9.26
N HIS A 101 -4.46 -2.13 8.79
CA HIS A 101 -3.70 -1.12 9.52
C HIS A 101 -4.56 0.10 9.90
N PRO A 102 -5.36 0.72 9.00
CA PRO A 102 -6.25 1.82 9.38
C PRO A 102 -7.30 1.45 10.43
N LEU A 103 -7.81 0.21 10.40
CA LEU A 103 -8.74 -0.30 11.42
C LEU A 103 -8.05 -0.40 12.78
N PHE A 104 -6.81 -0.92 12.80
CA PHE A 104 -6.03 -1.00 14.03
C PHE A 104 -5.65 0.38 14.56
N ILE A 105 -5.32 1.36 13.71
CA ILE A 105 -5.10 2.75 14.16
C ILE A 105 -6.34 3.22 14.94
N TYR A 106 -7.54 3.05 14.39
CA TYR A 106 -8.77 3.49 15.04
C TYR A 106 -9.03 2.77 16.36
N ILE A 107 -8.93 1.43 16.37
CA ILE A 107 -9.19 0.60 17.56
C ILE A 107 -8.18 0.88 18.67
N VAL A 108 -6.89 0.82 18.34
CA VAL A 108 -5.80 1.01 19.31
C VAL A 108 -5.87 2.42 19.88
N SER A 109 -6.05 3.45 19.03
CA SER A 109 -6.20 4.83 19.51
C SER A 109 -7.38 4.99 20.48
N LYS A 110 -8.49 4.29 20.26
CA LYS A 110 -9.66 4.33 21.15
C LYS A 110 -9.39 3.62 22.47
N ILE A 111 -8.74 2.46 22.45
CA ILE A 111 -8.34 1.72 23.66
C ILE A 111 -7.41 2.58 24.52
N TYR A 112 -6.39 3.20 23.92
CA TYR A 112 -5.47 4.07 24.65
C TYR A 112 -6.18 5.25 25.33
N LYS A 113 -7.14 5.89 24.66
CA LYS A 113 -7.91 6.98 25.28
C LYS A 113 -8.71 6.53 26.51
N ILE A 114 -9.23 5.30 26.49
CA ILE A 114 -10.02 4.72 27.60
C ILE A 114 -9.10 4.32 28.75
N VAL A 115 -8.00 3.60 28.48
CA VAL A 115 -7.09 3.06 29.50
C VAL A 115 -6.35 4.17 30.25
N PHE A 116 -6.01 5.27 29.58
CA PHE A 116 -5.23 6.37 30.16
C PHE A 116 -6.10 7.57 30.60
N ASN A 117 -7.39 7.36 30.85
CA ASN A 117 -8.33 8.40 31.35
C ASN A 117 -8.23 9.74 30.60
N GLY A 118 -8.16 9.71 29.26
CA GLY A 118 -8.10 10.91 28.43
C GLY A 118 -6.78 11.71 28.51
N GLN A 119 -5.79 11.26 29.29
CA GLN A 119 -4.46 11.85 29.25
C GLN A 119 -3.78 11.49 27.92
N SER A 120 -3.57 12.52 27.10
CA SER A 120 -2.97 12.41 25.76
C SER A 120 -1.44 12.23 25.84
N TYR A 121 -0.97 11.29 26.65
CA TYR A 121 0.45 11.02 26.89
C TYR A 121 0.90 9.75 26.17
N MET A 122 0.93 9.79 24.84
CA MET A 122 1.70 8.82 24.06
C MET A 122 2.40 9.57 22.93
N ASN A 123 3.71 9.39 22.79
CA ASN A 123 4.41 9.85 21.59
C ASN A 123 3.77 9.17 20.37
N ASN A 124 3.45 9.93 19.32
CA ASN A 124 2.88 9.39 18.08
C ASN A 124 3.72 8.24 17.49
N LEU A 125 5.03 8.24 17.74
CA LEU A 125 5.94 7.16 17.38
C LEU A 125 5.59 5.83 18.07
N PHE A 126 5.29 5.84 19.37
CA PHE A 126 4.93 4.61 20.10
C PHE A 126 3.61 4.03 19.61
N LEU A 127 2.60 4.88 19.38
CA LEU A 127 1.33 4.46 18.80
C LEU A 127 1.55 3.83 17.42
N PHE A 128 2.35 4.47 16.57
CA PHE A 128 2.68 3.97 15.24
C PHE A 128 3.37 2.60 15.28
N ILE A 129 4.41 2.45 16.12
CA ILE A 129 5.15 1.18 16.27
C ILE A 129 4.21 0.07 16.76
N ASN A 130 3.37 0.34 17.77
CA ASN A 130 2.44 -0.67 18.28
C ASN A 130 1.42 -1.11 17.23
N VAL A 131 0.80 -0.15 16.52
CA VAL A 131 -0.19 -0.48 15.48
C VAL A 131 0.46 -1.25 14.33
N THR A 132 1.65 -0.84 13.87
CA THR A 132 2.36 -1.54 12.79
C THR A 132 2.69 -2.98 13.16
N VAL A 133 3.21 -3.22 14.37
CA VAL A 133 3.50 -4.57 14.88
C VAL A 133 2.23 -5.42 14.93
N ILE A 134 1.14 -4.90 15.50
CA ILE A 134 -0.15 -5.62 15.58
C ILE A 134 -0.67 -5.96 14.18
N SER A 135 -0.59 -5.02 13.23
CA SER A 135 -1.07 -5.22 11.85
C SER A 135 -0.29 -6.30 11.12
N ILE A 136 1.04 -6.34 11.31
CA ILE A 136 1.91 -7.35 10.72
C ILE A 136 1.61 -8.73 11.31
N ILE A 137 1.51 -8.84 12.64
CA ILE A 137 1.19 -10.10 13.33
C ILE A 137 -0.17 -10.63 12.84
N PHE A 138 -1.18 -9.76 12.78
CA PHE A 138 -2.51 -10.11 12.30
C PHE A 138 -2.48 -10.65 10.86
N SER A 139 -1.77 -9.96 9.97
CA SER A 139 -1.59 -10.38 8.58
C SER A 139 -0.93 -11.76 8.46
N MET A 140 0.13 -12.02 9.24
CA MET A 140 0.80 -13.32 9.28
C MET A 140 -0.12 -14.44 9.78
N VAL A 141 -0.93 -14.18 10.82
CA VAL A 141 -1.89 -15.15 11.37
C VAL A 141 -2.94 -15.53 10.34
N ILE A 142 -3.55 -14.54 9.67
CA ILE A 142 -4.54 -14.79 8.61
C ILE A 142 -3.95 -15.65 7.49
N LEU A 143 -2.71 -15.36 7.08
CA LEU A 143 -2.08 -16.13 6.01
C LEU A 143 -1.79 -17.57 6.39
N ARG A 144 -1.35 -17.81 7.63
CA ARG A 144 -1.18 -19.17 8.14
C ARG A 144 -2.50 -19.93 8.14
N ILE A 145 -3.60 -19.30 8.57
CA ILE A 145 -4.94 -19.92 8.55
C ILE A 145 -5.37 -20.24 7.11
N LYS A 146 -5.17 -19.31 6.17
CA LYS A 146 -5.47 -19.51 4.73
C LYS A 146 -4.67 -20.68 4.15
N GLN A 147 -3.37 -20.76 4.45
CA GLN A 147 -2.50 -21.85 4.00
C GLN A 147 -2.94 -23.21 4.57
N MET A 148 -3.26 -23.27 5.87
CA MET A 148 -3.79 -24.48 6.51
C MET A 148 -5.12 -24.93 5.89
N ARG A 149 -6.03 -24.00 5.58
CA ARG A 149 -7.31 -24.31 4.94
C ARG A 149 -7.12 -24.89 3.53
N ILE A 150 -6.24 -24.28 2.73
CA ILE A 150 -5.93 -24.77 1.37
C ILE A 150 -5.31 -26.17 1.42
N TYR A 151 -4.38 -26.40 2.36
CA TYR A 151 -3.77 -27.71 2.57
C TYR A 151 -4.81 -28.77 2.90
N TYR A 152 -5.73 -28.48 3.83
CA TYR A 152 -6.79 -29.42 4.22
C TYR A 152 -7.73 -29.75 3.06
N ASN A 153 -8.15 -28.74 2.29
CA ASN A 153 -9.06 -28.93 1.15
C ASN A 153 -8.44 -29.76 0.01
N SER A 154 -7.13 -29.59 -0.23
CA SER A 154 -6.41 -30.40 -1.23
C SER A 154 -6.26 -31.88 -0.81
N LYS A 155 -6.24 -32.16 0.50
CA LYS A 155 -6.16 -33.52 1.04
C LYS A 155 -7.51 -34.24 0.99
N THR A 156 -8.61 -33.51 1.21
CA THR A 156 -9.97 -34.06 1.08
C THR A 156 -10.34 -34.39 -0.36
N GLU A 157 -9.95 -33.55 -1.34
CA GLU A 157 -10.18 -33.83 -2.77
C GLU A 157 -9.42 -35.07 -3.25
N LYS A 158 -8.15 -35.26 -2.85
CA LYS A 158 -7.39 -36.47 -3.21
C LYS A 158 -7.99 -37.75 -2.64
N ASN A 159 -8.58 -37.69 -1.44
CA ASN A 159 -9.24 -38.86 -0.85
C ASN A 159 -10.53 -39.22 -1.60
N THR A 160 -11.28 -38.27 -2.17
CA THR A 160 -12.50 -38.60 -2.93
C THR A 160 -12.26 -39.30 -4.28
N TYR A 161 -11.08 -39.14 -4.90
CA TYR A 161 -10.76 -39.82 -6.17
C TYR A 161 -10.16 -41.22 -6.00
N ASN A 162 -9.70 -41.59 -4.79
CA ASN A 162 -9.16 -42.93 -4.50
C ASN A 162 -10.24 -43.95 -4.08
N PHE A 163 -11.52 -43.58 -4.08
CA PHE A 163 -12.67 -44.45 -3.75
C PHE A 163 -13.56 -44.78 -4.95
N LYS A 164 -13.13 -44.45 -6.18
CA LYS A 164 -13.76 -44.90 -7.44
C LYS A 164 -12.83 -45.88 -8.15
#